data_AF-A0A0N1BXJ9-F1
#
_entry.id   AF-A0A0N1BXJ9-F1
#
_cell.length_a   1.000
_cell.length_b   1.000
_cell.length_c   1.000
_cell.angle_alpha   90.00
_cell.angle_beta   90.00
_cell.angle_gamma   90.00
#
_symmetry.space_group_name_H-M   'P 1'
#
loop_
_entity.id
_entity.type
_entity.pdbx_description
1 polymer ?
#
loop_
_entity_poly.entity_id
_entity_poly.type
_entity_poly.pdbx_seq_one_letter_code
_entity_poly.pdbx_strand_id
1 'polypeptide(L)'
;MTGTATELATAYASGGITGLGSSAVTLSGTTVAALDLNVIDAATTGAINASSVLTLTGTASDLATTYASGGITSLGNEAVNLSGTTATAAQLNAINAGSTGTVDMSTILTVTGSVADLTSTYFGAGLRGRGDEALTLTDTSVAASALNSIDTRTTGIIDASSVATLTGTAAVVAVSYTSSGITGLGASAVTLSDTTLAATSLNALDTATTGAIDASSVRTLTGTASDLATTYTSEGITGLGNEAVTLSGTTATATQLNAINAGSTGTVDMSTILTVTGSVADLTTAYNAVGFAGRANEALTLTDTSVAASTLNSLDTRTTGAINASSVSTLTGTAAVVAASYASSGITGLGASAVTLSDTTLAATSLNALDTATTGAIDA
;
A
#
# COMPACT_ATOMS: atom_id res chain seq x y z
N MET A 1 21.73 -56.89 9.60
CA MET A 1 22.98 -56.32 10.13
C MET A 1 22.65 -55.48 11.36
N THR A 2 23.50 -55.49 12.39
CA THR A 2 23.29 -54.75 13.66
C THR A 2 24.52 -53.90 13.97
N GLY A 3 24.34 -52.67 14.43
CA GLY A 3 25.45 -51.79 14.81
C GLY A 3 24.99 -50.36 15.13
N THR A 4 25.93 -49.48 15.49
CA THR A 4 25.61 -48.05 15.56
C THR A 4 25.41 -47.47 14.16
N ALA A 5 24.65 -46.37 14.03
CA ALA A 5 24.38 -45.77 12.73
C ALA A 5 25.67 -45.39 11.99
N THR A 6 26.65 -44.82 12.67
CA THR A 6 27.94 -44.44 12.07
C THR A 6 28.76 -45.62 11.57
N GLU A 7 28.84 -46.71 12.35
CA GLU A 7 29.53 -47.94 11.93
C GLU A 7 28.84 -48.57 10.71
N LEU A 8 27.51 -48.62 10.73
CA LEU A 8 26.71 -49.17 9.64
C LEU A 8 26.84 -48.31 8.38
N ALA A 9 26.73 -46.98 8.49
CA ALA A 9 26.93 -46.07 7.37
C ALA A 9 28.32 -46.24 6.74
N THR A 10 29.37 -46.40 7.57
CA THR A 10 30.74 -46.69 7.09
C THR A 10 30.81 -48.02 6.35
N ALA A 11 30.14 -49.06 6.86
CA ALA A 11 30.11 -50.37 6.21
C ALA A 11 29.36 -50.34 4.86
N TYR A 12 28.21 -49.65 4.80
CA TYR A 12 27.42 -49.50 3.58
C TYR A 12 28.08 -48.60 2.54
N ALA A 13 28.89 -47.63 2.96
CA ALA A 13 29.69 -46.81 2.06
C ALA A 13 30.98 -47.50 1.57
N SER A 14 31.37 -48.64 2.15
CA SER A 14 32.62 -49.33 1.81
C SER A 14 32.50 -50.12 0.51
N GLY A 15 33.30 -49.75 -0.50
CA GLY A 15 33.41 -50.52 -1.76
C GLY A 15 34.02 -51.92 -1.60
N GLY A 16 34.59 -52.25 -0.44
CA GLY A 16 35.16 -53.56 -0.15
C GLY A 16 34.16 -54.57 0.42
N ILE A 17 32.96 -54.16 0.80
CA ILE A 17 31.93 -55.03 1.40
C ILE A 17 30.80 -55.20 0.38
N THR A 18 30.50 -56.45 0.02
CA THR A 18 29.43 -56.78 -0.95
C THR A 18 28.31 -57.57 -0.28
N GLY A 19 27.11 -57.60 -0.90
CA GLY A 19 25.99 -58.42 -0.45
C GLY A 19 25.13 -57.82 0.68
N LEU A 20 25.30 -56.53 1.01
CA LEU A 20 24.54 -55.90 2.09
C LEU A 20 23.13 -55.44 1.70
N GLY A 21 22.90 -55.18 0.41
CA GLY A 21 21.82 -54.31 -0.07
C GLY A 21 20.36 -54.75 0.12
N SER A 22 20.06 -55.90 0.71
CA SER A 22 18.69 -56.31 1.04
C SER A 22 18.53 -56.82 2.48
N SER A 23 19.59 -56.75 3.28
CA SER A 23 19.55 -57.20 4.66
C SER A 23 18.85 -56.15 5.53
N ALA A 24 17.92 -56.59 6.37
CA ALA A 24 17.35 -55.71 7.39
C ALA A 24 18.46 -55.16 8.31
N VAL A 25 18.36 -53.89 8.66
CA VAL A 25 19.31 -53.18 9.52
C VAL A 25 18.64 -52.89 10.85
N THR A 26 19.31 -53.18 11.96
CA THR A 26 18.84 -52.82 13.30
C THR A 26 19.88 -51.95 13.98
N LEU A 27 19.48 -50.76 14.41
CA LEU A 27 20.36 -49.84 15.12
C LEU A 27 20.51 -50.26 16.59
N SER A 28 21.69 -50.00 17.16
CA SER A 28 21.94 -50.13 18.61
C SER A 28 22.15 -48.80 19.33
N GLY A 29 22.38 -47.71 18.58
CA GLY A 29 22.61 -46.38 19.14
C GLY A 29 21.31 -45.68 19.57
N THR A 30 21.40 -44.88 20.62
CA THR A 30 20.27 -44.05 21.12
C THR A 30 20.32 -42.62 20.61
N THR A 31 21.51 -42.11 20.30
CA THR A 31 21.68 -40.84 19.57
C THR A 31 22.22 -41.15 18.20
N VAL A 32 21.51 -40.70 17.16
CA VAL A 32 21.83 -41.02 15.77
C VAL A 32 21.83 -39.75 14.92
N ALA A 33 22.78 -39.65 14.00
CA ALA A 33 22.78 -38.60 12.98
C ALA A 33 21.87 -39.01 11.80
N ALA A 34 21.01 -38.09 11.36
CA ALA A 34 20.14 -38.26 10.20
C ALA A 34 20.93 -38.58 8.92
N LEU A 35 22.10 -37.94 8.76
CA LEU A 35 22.99 -38.20 7.63
C LEU A 35 23.44 -39.68 7.56
N ASP A 36 23.79 -40.28 8.70
CA ASP A 36 24.19 -41.69 8.75
C ASP A 36 23.02 -42.60 8.35
N LEU A 37 21.79 -42.29 8.78
CA LEU A 37 20.60 -43.04 8.37
C LEU A 37 20.33 -42.92 6.87
N ASN A 38 20.44 -41.72 6.32
CA ASN A 38 20.22 -41.48 4.90
C ASN A 38 21.27 -42.23 4.05
N VAL A 39 22.52 -42.33 4.50
CA VAL A 39 23.56 -43.13 3.83
C VAL A 39 23.21 -44.62 3.83
N ILE A 40 22.75 -45.16 4.97
CA ILE A 40 22.34 -46.56 5.05
C ILE A 40 21.13 -46.81 4.14
N ASP A 41 20.11 -45.97 4.23
CA ASP A 41 18.84 -46.08 3.48
C ASP A 41 19.06 -46.02 1.96
N ALA A 42 19.94 -45.14 1.49
CA ALA A 42 20.29 -45.09 0.08
C ALA A 42 21.03 -46.35 -0.42
N ALA A 43 21.70 -47.08 0.48
CA ALA A 43 22.53 -48.24 0.15
C ALA A 43 21.84 -49.59 0.39
N THR A 44 20.64 -49.61 0.96
CA THR A 44 19.89 -50.84 1.25
C THR A 44 18.44 -50.74 0.81
N THR A 45 17.90 -51.88 0.38
CA THR A 45 16.46 -52.10 0.17
C THR A 45 15.81 -52.80 1.37
N GLY A 46 16.62 -53.22 2.36
CA GLY A 46 16.13 -53.81 3.60
C GLY A 46 15.63 -52.75 4.57
N ALA A 47 14.58 -53.06 5.33
CA ALA A 47 14.06 -52.12 6.33
C ALA A 47 15.12 -51.79 7.40
N ILE A 48 15.21 -50.51 7.76
CA ILE A 48 16.04 -49.99 8.84
C ILE A 48 15.16 -49.81 10.06
N ASN A 49 15.40 -50.61 11.10
CA ASN A 49 14.70 -50.49 12.38
C ASN A 49 15.43 -49.50 13.29
N ALA A 50 14.83 -48.33 13.48
CA ALA A 50 15.32 -47.25 14.32
C ALA A 50 14.72 -47.23 15.74
N SER A 51 14.11 -48.32 16.21
CA SER A 51 13.43 -48.36 17.51
C SER A 51 14.33 -48.09 18.73
N SER A 52 15.65 -48.12 18.58
CA SER A 52 16.60 -47.78 19.65
C SER A 52 16.89 -46.29 19.75
N VAL A 53 16.54 -45.51 18.72
CA VAL A 53 16.85 -44.08 18.64
C VAL A 53 15.94 -43.35 19.62
N LEU A 54 16.54 -42.48 20.43
CA LEU A 54 15.86 -41.60 21.37
C LEU A 54 16.13 -40.12 21.01
N THR A 55 17.25 -39.85 20.35
CA THR A 55 17.63 -38.55 19.84
C THR A 55 18.12 -38.67 18.41
N LEU A 56 17.52 -37.91 17.50
CA LEU A 56 17.95 -37.76 16.12
C LEU A 56 18.55 -36.37 15.91
N THR A 57 19.74 -36.29 15.34
CA THR A 57 20.44 -35.02 15.10
C THR A 57 20.75 -34.83 13.62
N GLY A 58 20.77 -33.59 13.13
CA GLY A 58 21.16 -33.35 11.74
C GLY A 58 20.82 -31.96 11.21
N THR A 59 21.19 -31.70 9.97
CA THR A 59 20.69 -30.52 9.26
C THR A 59 19.21 -30.67 8.95
N ALA A 60 18.49 -29.57 8.75
CA ALA A 60 17.07 -29.62 8.38
C ALA A 60 16.83 -30.44 7.09
N SER A 61 17.78 -30.41 6.14
CA SER A 61 17.69 -31.19 4.90
C SER A 61 17.84 -32.69 5.15
N ASP A 62 18.83 -33.09 5.96
CA ASP A 62 19.06 -34.50 6.26
C ASP A 62 17.88 -35.08 7.03
N LEU A 63 17.39 -34.34 8.04
CA LEU A 63 16.25 -34.75 8.86
C LEU A 63 14.96 -34.87 8.03
N ALA A 64 14.68 -33.91 7.16
CA ALA A 64 13.52 -33.98 6.27
C ALA A 64 13.61 -35.19 5.32
N THR A 65 14.81 -35.50 4.82
CA THR A 65 15.05 -36.70 4.00
C THR A 65 14.81 -37.98 4.79
N THR A 66 15.31 -38.05 6.03
CA THR A 66 15.11 -39.20 6.92
C THR A 66 13.63 -39.46 7.18
N TYR A 67 12.85 -38.44 7.53
CA TYR A 67 11.41 -38.58 7.80
C TYR A 67 10.57 -38.87 6.55
N ALA A 68 11.06 -38.50 5.36
CA ALA A 68 10.40 -38.81 4.11
C ALA A 68 10.68 -40.25 3.61
N SER A 69 11.68 -40.94 4.18
CA SER A 69 12.04 -42.29 3.76
C SER A 69 10.98 -43.32 4.18
N GLY A 70 10.62 -44.21 3.25
CA GLY A 70 9.82 -45.40 3.54
C GLY A 70 10.66 -46.61 3.98
N GLY A 71 11.99 -46.56 3.90
CA GLY A 71 12.90 -47.63 4.29
C GLY A 71 13.25 -47.60 5.79
N ILE A 72 13.10 -46.44 6.42
CA ILE A 72 13.34 -46.24 7.85
C ILE A 72 12.04 -46.41 8.64
N THR A 73 12.08 -47.26 9.65
CA THR A 73 10.92 -47.66 10.46
C THR A 73 11.15 -47.36 11.93
N SER A 74 10.05 -47.19 12.67
CA SER A 74 10.06 -46.95 14.12
C SER A 74 10.69 -45.62 14.57
N LEU A 75 10.75 -44.62 13.67
CA LEU A 75 10.92 -43.23 14.06
C LEU A 75 9.56 -42.58 14.37
N GLY A 76 9.58 -41.41 15.00
CA GLY A 76 8.45 -40.50 15.12
C GLY A 76 8.13 -40.04 16.54
N ASN A 77 8.86 -40.49 17.56
CA ASN A 77 8.68 -40.02 18.94
C ASN A 77 10.00 -39.62 19.63
N GLU A 78 11.09 -39.61 18.88
CA GLU A 78 12.42 -39.21 19.35
C GLU A 78 12.50 -37.69 19.53
N ALA A 79 13.44 -37.24 20.37
CA ALA A 79 13.86 -35.85 20.34
C ALA A 79 14.63 -35.58 19.04
N VAL A 80 14.30 -34.49 18.35
CA VAL A 80 14.97 -34.06 17.12
C VAL A 80 15.75 -32.78 17.41
N ASN A 81 17.07 -32.79 17.24
CA ASN A 81 17.92 -31.63 17.44
C ASN A 81 18.57 -31.20 16.12
N LEU A 82 18.22 -30.01 15.63
CA LEU A 82 18.82 -29.46 14.42
C LEU A 82 20.24 -28.96 14.72
N SER A 83 21.17 -29.12 13.77
CA SER A 83 22.56 -28.68 13.88
C SER A 83 22.99 -27.60 12.89
N GLY A 84 22.17 -27.31 11.88
CA GLY A 84 22.43 -26.25 10.90
C GLY A 84 22.09 -24.87 11.43
N THR A 85 22.50 -23.82 10.72
CA THR A 85 22.09 -22.43 11.00
C THR A 85 21.00 -21.92 10.06
N THR A 86 20.68 -22.68 9.02
CA THR A 86 19.66 -22.34 8.04
C THR A 86 18.72 -23.51 7.82
N ALA A 87 17.45 -23.21 7.56
CA ALA A 87 16.45 -24.18 7.17
C ALA A 87 15.42 -23.53 6.25
N THR A 88 14.70 -24.34 5.48
CA THR A 88 13.46 -23.89 4.86
C THR A 88 12.28 -24.17 5.78
N ALA A 89 11.25 -23.31 5.74
CA ALA A 89 10.01 -23.54 6.48
C ALA A 89 9.35 -24.87 6.09
N ALA A 90 9.43 -25.26 4.82
CA ALA A 90 8.94 -26.56 4.33
C ALA A 90 9.67 -27.75 4.98
N GLN A 91 11.00 -27.69 5.11
CA GLN A 91 11.77 -28.73 5.82
C GLN A 91 11.36 -28.82 7.30
N LEU A 92 11.25 -27.67 7.98
CA LEU A 92 10.84 -27.64 9.39
C LEU A 92 9.43 -28.21 9.58
N ASN A 93 8.50 -27.85 8.69
CA ASN A 93 7.13 -28.39 8.71
C ASN A 93 7.11 -29.90 8.46
N ALA A 94 7.92 -30.41 7.52
CA ALA A 94 8.01 -31.85 7.25
C ALA A 94 8.56 -32.64 8.44
N ILE A 95 9.62 -32.14 9.08
CA ILE A 95 10.19 -32.75 10.30
C ILE A 95 9.16 -32.75 11.43
N ASN A 96 8.49 -31.62 11.65
CA ASN A 96 7.47 -31.48 12.69
C ASN A 96 6.24 -32.37 12.44
N ALA A 97 5.89 -32.62 11.17
CA ALA A 97 4.81 -33.56 10.83
C ALA A 97 5.23 -35.02 11.02
N GLY A 98 6.51 -35.34 10.77
CA GLY A 98 7.07 -36.68 10.93
C GLY A 98 7.38 -37.07 12.38
N SER A 99 7.41 -36.10 13.31
CA SER A 99 7.72 -36.32 14.72
C SER A 99 6.60 -35.85 15.65
N THR A 100 6.23 -36.70 16.59
CA THR A 100 5.44 -36.37 17.78
C THR A 100 6.33 -36.02 18.98
N GLY A 101 7.64 -36.23 18.86
CA GLY A 101 8.63 -35.84 19.84
C GLY A 101 8.92 -34.33 19.79
N THR A 102 9.85 -33.89 20.63
CA THR A 102 10.28 -32.49 20.63
C THR A 102 11.19 -32.22 19.45
N VAL A 103 10.91 -31.18 18.66
CA VAL A 103 11.80 -30.72 17.58
C VAL A 103 12.45 -29.39 17.98
N ASP A 104 13.75 -29.42 18.25
CA ASP A 104 14.54 -28.26 18.68
C ASP A 104 15.28 -27.64 17.49
N MET A 105 14.86 -26.43 17.10
CA MET A 105 15.47 -25.64 16.04
C MET A 105 16.31 -24.47 16.56
N SER A 106 16.70 -24.45 17.85
CA SER A 106 17.43 -23.32 18.47
C SER A 106 18.79 -23.00 17.84
N THR A 107 19.30 -23.85 16.94
CA THR A 107 20.53 -23.61 16.17
C THR A 107 20.29 -22.83 14.87
N ILE A 108 19.04 -22.79 14.40
CA ILE A 108 18.63 -22.10 13.19
C ILE A 108 18.59 -20.59 13.45
N LEU A 109 19.23 -19.84 12.57
CA LEU A 109 19.30 -18.37 12.61
C LEU A 109 18.54 -17.74 11.44
N THR A 110 18.28 -18.51 10.39
CA THR A 110 17.57 -18.04 9.19
C THR A 110 16.61 -19.10 8.68
N VAL A 111 15.37 -18.70 8.45
CA VAL A 111 14.32 -19.54 7.84
C VAL A 111 13.87 -18.92 6.53
N THR A 112 13.98 -19.68 5.44
CA THR A 112 13.48 -19.26 4.12
C THR A 112 12.18 -20.00 3.80
N GLY A 113 11.15 -19.32 3.29
CA GLY A 113 9.90 -20.01 2.95
C GLY A 113 8.84 -19.12 2.35
N SER A 114 7.71 -19.73 1.98
CA SER A 114 6.50 -18.98 1.68
C SER A 114 5.86 -18.47 2.97
N VAL A 115 5.05 -17.42 2.90
CA VAL A 115 4.22 -16.91 4.00
C VAL A 115 3.31 -18.01 4.54
N ALA A 116 2.81 -18.90 3.68
CA ALA A 116 2.01 -20.05 4.09
C ALA A 116 2.82 -21.05 4.94
N ASP A 117 4.00 -21.44 4.46
CA ASP A 117 4.88 -22.37 5.19
C ASP A 117 5.36 -21.76 6.50
N LEU A 118 5.79 -20.50 6.49
CA LEU A 118 6.21 -19.77 7.68
C LEU A 118 5.07 -19.64 8.69
N THR A 119 3.84 -19.38 8.23
CA THR A 119 2.67 -19.38 9.11
C THR A 119 2.51 -20.73 9.80
N SER A 120 2.61 -21.84 9.06
CA SER A 120 2.58 -23.18 9.66
C SER A 120 3.71 -23.39 10.67
N THR A 121 4.94 -22.99 10.34
CA THR A 121 6.13 -23.14 11.21
C THR A 121 5.98 -22.33 12.51
N TYR A 122 5.54 -21.08 12.45
CA TYR A 122 5.56 -20.16 13.59
C TYR A 122 4.28 -20.18 14.45
N PHE A 123 3.14 -20.54 13.86
CA PHE A 123 1.86 -20.69 14.58
C PHE A 123 1.57 -22.13 15.00
N GLY A 124 2.26 -23.12 14.40
CA GLY A 124 2.18 -24.52 14.79
C GLY A 124 2.76 -24.85 16.17
N ALA A 125 2.37 -26.00 16.69
CA ALA A 125 2.97 -26.64 17.85
C ALA A 125 4.06 -27.66 17.42
N GLY A 126 4.86 -28.14 18.38
CA GLY A 126 5.86 -29.21 18.16
C GLY A 126 7.30 -28.73 17.99
N LEU A 127 7.50 -27.59 17.32
CA LEU A 127 8.80 -26.93 17.26
C LEU A 127 9.12 -26.22 18.60
N ARG A 128 10.41 -26.10 18.94
CA ARG A 128 10.96 -25.31 20.06
C ARG A 128 12.16 -24.50 19.57
N GLY A 129 12.45 -23.39 20.24
CA GLY A 129 13.58 -22.53 19.88
C GLY A 129 13.29 -21.55 18.75
N ARG A 130 12.02 -21.31 18.42
CA ARG A 130 11.59 -20.35 17.40
C ARG A 130 11.33 -18.95 17.96
N GLY A 131 11.43 -17.94 17.10
CA GLY A 131 10.84 -16.62 17.33
C GLY A 131 11.82 -15.46 17.23
N ASP A 132 13.09 -15.70 16.91
CA ASP A 132 14.10 -14.67 16.73
C ASP A 132 14.92 -14.85 15.44
N GLU A 133 14.61 -15.85 14.63
CA GLU A 133 15.29 -16.09 13.36
C GLU A 133 14.96 -15.01 12.34
N ALA A 134 15.95 -14.64 11.53
CA ALA A 134 15.72 -13.86 10.32
C ALA A 134 14.86 -14.69 9.33
N LEU A 135 13.84 -14.08 8.75
CA LEU A 135 12.95 -14.75 7.81
C LEU A 135 13.20 -14.20 6.40
N THR A 136 13.35 -15.08 5.41
CA THR A 136 13.42 -14.68 4.00
C THR A 136 12.22 -15.22 3.26
N LEU A 137 11.39 -14.32 2.73
CA LEU A 137 10.22 -14.71 1.95
C LEU A 137 10.60 -15.18 0.56
N THR A 138 9.77 -16.08 0.01
CA THR A 138 9.89 -16.56 -1.38
C THR A 138 8.69 -16.20 -2.24
N ASP A 139 7.59 -15.73 -1.65
CA ASP A 139 6.41 -15.30 -2.38
C ASP A 139 6.67 -14.03 -3.18
N THR A 140 6.11 -13.98 -4.39
CA THR A 140 6.08 -12.76 -5.19
C THR A 140 4.83 -11.93 -4.95
N SER A 141 3.77 -12.51 -4.37
CA SER A 141 2.54 -11.83 -4.01
C SER A 141 2.14 -12.20 -2.58
N VAL A 142 1.95 -11.20 -1.73
CA VAL A 142 1.68 -11.40 -0.30
C VAL A 142 0.49 -10.57 0.15
N ALA A 143 -0.35 -11.15 1.00
CA ALA A 143 -1.35 -10.39 1.74
C ALA A 143 -0.71 -9.67 2.94
N ALA A 144 -0.86 -8.35 3.03
CA ALA A 144 -0.29 -7.54 4.11
C ALA A 144 -0.70 -8.03 5.49
N SER A 145 -1.94 -8.52 5.66
CA SER A 145 -2.41 -9.09 6.92
C SER A 145 -1.64 -10.34 7.35
N ALA A 146 -1.27 -11.20 6.41
CA ALA A 146 -0.50 -12.41 6.69
C ALA A 146 0.95 -12.07 7.02
N LEU A 147 1.55 -11.13 6.29
CA LEU A 147 2.89 -10.62 6.57
C LEU A 147 2.98 -10.01 7.96
N ASN A 148 2.05 -9.10 8.30
CA ASN A 148 1.99 -8.47 9.62
C ASN A 148 1.75 -9.49 10.74
N SER A 149 1.00 -10.57 10.47
CA SER A 149 0.79 -11.63 11.45
C SER A 149 2.10 -12.36 11.78
N ILE A 150 2.91 -12.68 10.75
CA ILE A 150 4.23 -13.28 10.97
C ILE A 150 5.15 -12.31 11.70
N ASP A 151 5.16 -11.03 11.32
CA ASP A 151 5.96 -9.98 11.97
C ASP A 151 5.67 -9.88 13.47
N THR A 152 4.41 -10.00 13.89
CA THR A 152 4.06 -10.01 15.33
C THR A 152 4.51 -11.26 16.08
N ARG A 153 4.93 -12.31 15.37
CA ARG A 153 5.26 -13.63 15.91
C ARG A 153 6.76 -13.88 16.03
N THR A 154 7.57 -13.05 15.39
CA THR A 154 9.04 -13.11 15.43
C THR A 154 9.62 -11.78 15.89
N THR A 155 10.81 -11.80 16.49
CA THR A 155 11.64 -10.61 16.71
C THR A 155 12.76 -10.50 15.68
N GLY A 156 12.93 -11.52 14.84
CA GLY A 156 13.87 -11.50 13.72
C GLY A 156 13.36 -10.66 12.55
N ILE A 157 14.29 -10.16 11.74
CA ILE A 157 13.96 -9.34 10.58
C ILE A 157 13.39 -10.21 9.46
N ILE A 158 12.28 -9.77 8.86
CA ILE A 158 11.66 -10.34 7.67
C ILE A 158 12.18 -9.61 6.43
N ASP A 159 12.87 -10.33 5.57
CA ASP A 159 13.25 -9.91 4.23
C ASP A 159 12.12 -10.26 3.25
N ALA A 160 11.39 -9.22 2.83
CA ALA A 160 10.31 -9.28 1.85
C ALA A 160 10.75 -8.79 0.45
N SER A 161 12.04 -8.81 0.13
CA SER A 161 12.57 -8.35 -1.17
C SER A 161 12.08 -9.16 -2.38
N SER A 162 11.57 -10.38 -2.16
CA SER A 162 10.94 -11.20 -3.20
C SER A 162 9.52 -10.77 -3.54
N VAL A 163 8.86 -9.99 -2.67
CA VAL A 163 7.48 -9.55 -2.85
C VAL A 163 7.43 -8.49 -3.94
N ALA A 164 6.76 -8.81 -5.04
CA ALA A 164 6.49 -7.88 -6.13
C ALA A 164 5.12 -7.19 -5.96
N THR A 165 4.19 -7.82 -5.25
CA THR A 165 2.85 -7.28 -5.01
C THR A 165 2.40 -7.52 -3.57
N LEU A 166 2.01 -6.44 -2.88
CA LEU A 166 1.43 -6.46 -1.56
C LEU A 166 -0.06 -6.11 -1.64
N THR A 167 -0.92 -7.01 -1.19
CA THR A 167 -2.38 -6.83 -1.27
C THR A 167 -3.00 -6.60 0.10
N GLY A 168 -3.99 -5.71 0.21
CA GLY A 168 -4.73 -5.49 1.46
C GLY A 168 -5.45 -4.15 1.50
N THR A 169 -6.03 -3.81 2.65
CA THR A 169 -6.54 -2.44 2.84
C THR A 169 -5.38 -1.47 3.08
N ALA A 170 -5.55 -0.20 2.73
CA ALA A 170 -4.53 0.84 2.88
C ALA A 170 -4.00 0.91 4.32
N ALA A 171 -4.88 0.75 5.31
CA ALA A 171 -4.50 0.72 6.72
C ALA A 171 -3.61 -0.49 7.08
N VAL A 172 -3.94 -1.68 6.58
CA VAL A 172 -3.15 -2.91 6.87
C VAL A 172 -1.82 -2.88 6.11
N VAL A 173 -1.82 -2.39 4.88
CA VAL A 173 -0.59 -2.20 4.08
C VAL A 173 0.33 -1.18 4.74
N ALA A 174 -0.20 -0.06 5.25
CA ALA A 174 0.59 0.93 5.96
C ALA A 174 1.30 0.37 7.20
N VAL A 175 0.68 -0.58 7.92
CA VAL A 175 1.36 -1.30 9.02
C VAL A 175 2.59 -2.06 8.52
N SER A 176 2.51 -2.70 7.35
CA SER A 176 3.67 -3.41 6.78
C SER A 176 4.83 -2.48 6.44
N TYR A 177 4.55 -1.30 5.85
CA TYR A 177 5.58 -0.31 5.50
C TYR A 177 6.17 0.42 6.70
N THR A 178 5.44 0.50 7.82
CA THR A 178 5.90 1.18 9.04
C THR A 178 6.57 0.24 10.05
N SER A 179 6.47 -1.08 9.86
CA SER A 179 7.12 -2.05 10.74
C SER A 179 8.64 -1.98 10.65
N SER A 180 9.31 -1.99 11.79
CA SER A 180 10.77 -2.14 11.88
C SER A 180 11.24 -3.59 11.69
N GLY A 181 10.33 -4.56 11.77
CA GLY A 181 10.63 -5.98 11.58
C GLY A 181 10.58 -6.40 10.11
N ILE A 182 9.99 -5.60 9.22
CA ILE A 182 9.86 -5.90 7.79
C ILE A 182 10.82 -5.02 6.97
N THR A 183 11.54 -5.65 6.05
CA THR A 183 12.48 -4.99 5.13
C THR A 183 12.23 -5.45 3.70
N GLY A 184 12.77 -4.74 2.70
CA GLY A 184 12.73 -5.17 1.30
C GLY A 184 11.45 -4.86 0.52
N LEU A 185 10.40 -4.30 1.14
CA LEU A 185 9.14 -3.97 0.46
C LEU A 185 9.22 -2.81 -0.55
N GLY A 186 10.24 -1.95 -0.50
CA GLY A 186 10.23 -0.57 -1.02
C GLY A 186 9.55 -0.32 -2.38
N ALA A 187 9.82 -1.14 -3.40
CA ALA A 187 9.26 -0.99 -4.74
C ALA A 187 8.12 -1.96 -5.09
N SER A 188 7.60 -2.70 -4.11
CA SER A 188 6.46 -3.60 -4.29
C SER A 188 5.25 -2.81 -4.77
N ALA A 189 4.58 -3.28 -5.82
CA ALA A 189 3.27 -2.75 -6.17
C ALA A 189 2.28 -3.03 -5.03
N VAL A 190 1.33 -2.13 -4.81
CA VAL A 190 0.29 -2.28 -3.81
C VAL A 190 -1.05 -2.44 -4.51
N THR A 191 -1.82 -3.48 -4.20
CA THR A 191 -3.20 -3.63 -4.68
C THR A 191 -4.15 -3.49 -3.50
N LEU A 192 -4.96 -2.42 -3.53
CA LEU A 192 -5.89 -2.12 -2.44
C LEU A 192 -7.17 -2.94 -2.53
N SER A 193 -7.77 -3.21 -1.39
CA SER A 193 -9.11 -3.82 -1.29
C SER A 193 -10.18 -2.91 -0.65
N ASP A 194 -9.83 -1.66 -0.33
CA ASP A 194 -10.77 -0.67 0.21
C ASP A 194 -11.85 -0.34 -0.81
N THR A 195 -13.11 -0.29 -0.37
CA THR A 195 -14.22 0.21 -1.20
C THR A 195 -14.56 1.68 -0.88
N THR A 196 -14.18 2.15 0.29
CA THR A 196 -14.24 3.56 0.69
C THR A 196 -12.92 3.93 1.31
N LEU A 197 -12.31 5.01 0.87
CA LEU A 197 -10.99 5.42 1.34
C LEU A 197 -10.92 6.93 1.56
N ALA A 198 -10.10 7.34 2.53
CA ALA A 198 -9.73 8.73 2.71
C ALA A 198 -8.51 9.07 1.86
N ALA A 199 -8.57 10.18 1.11
CA ALA A 199 -7.47 10.69 0.30
C ALA A 199 -6.19 10.90 1.13
N THR A 200 -6.33 11.33 2.38
CA THR A 200 -5.20 11.47 3.32
C THR A 200 -4.48 10.15 3.58
N SER A 201 -5.22 9.05 3.79
CA SER A 201 -4.65 7.72 3.99
C SER A 201 -3.97 7.20 2.73
N LEU A 202 -4.56 7.47 1.56
CA LEU A 202 -3.99 7.07 0.28
C LEU A 202 -2.70 7.85 -0.03
N ASN A 203 -2.70 9.16 0.18
CA ASN A 203 -1.50 10.00 0.05
C ASN A 203 -0.39 9.59 1.02
N ALA A 204 -0.73 9.26 2.27
CA ALA A 204 0.26 8.77 3.23
C ALA A 204 0.89 7.45 2.78
N LEU A 205 0.08 6.54 2.22
CA LEU A 205 0.59 5.29 1.66
C LEU A 205 1.47 5.54 0.44
N ASP A 206 1.07 6.45 -0.46
CA ASP A 206 1.86 6.87 -1.62
C ASP A 206 3.23 7.43 -1.23
N THR A 207 3.32 8.17 -0.12
CA THR A 207 4.63 8.62 0.40
C THR A 207 5.48 7.51 1.03
N ALA A 208 4.87 6.41 1.45
CA ALA A 208 5.55 5.31 2.15
C ALA A 208 6.13 4.25 1.21
N THR A 209 5.71 4.24 -0.06
CA THR A 209 6.15 3.28 -1.08
C THR A 209 6.70 4.00 -2.30
N THR A 210 7.57 3.33 -3.06
CA THR A 210 7.93 3.77 -4.42
C THR A 210 7.29 2.90 -5.50
N GLY A 211 6.54 1.86 -5.11
CA GLY A 211 5.76 1.03 -6.03
C GLY A 211 4.41 1.65 -6.33
N ALA A 212 3.85 1.31 -7.50
CA ALA A 212 2.52 1.79 -7.89
C ALA A 212 1.42 1.24 -6.97
N ILE A 213 0.47 2.10 -6.60
CA ILE A 213 -0.71 1.77 -5.82
C ILE A 213 -1.90 1.64 -6.76
N ASP A 214 -2.48 0.45 -6.84
CA ASP A 214 -3.74 0.18 -7.53
C ASP A 214 -4.91 0.37 -6.56
N ALA A 215 -5.63 1.48 -6.73
CA ALA A 215 -6.83 1.86 -6.00
C ALA A 215 -8.13 1.50 -6.74
N SER A 216 -8.08 0.62 -7.76
CA SER A 216 -9.24 0.23 -8.57
C SER A 216 -10.33 -0.54 -7.81
N SER A 217 -10.20 -0.77 -6.51
CA SER A 217 -11.26 -1.26 -5.63
C SER A 217 -12.07 -0.15 -4.95
N VAL A 218 -11.53 1.06 -4.84
CA VAL A 218 -12.14 2.20 -4.16
C VAL A 218 -13.33 2.70 -4.95
N ARG A 219 -14.51 2.77 -4.36
CA ARG A 219 -15.76 3.28 -4.98
C ARG A 219 -16.15 4.65 -4.48
N THR A 220 -15.70 5.00 -3.27
CA THR A 220 -15.90 6.31 -2.66
C THR A 220 -14.57 6.83 -2.13
N LEU A 221 -14.16 8.01 -2.58
CA LEU A 221 -12.98 8.71 -2.08
C LEU A 221 -13.41 9.96 -1.32
N THR A 222 -12.96 10.09 -0.07
CA THR A 222 -13.33 11.22 0.79
C THR A 222 -12.09 12.01 1.20
N GLY A 223 -12.18 13.33 1.36
CA GLY A 223 -11.03 14.12 1.80
C GLY A 223 -11.18 15.61 1.60
N THR A 224 -10.22 16.39 2.09
CA THR A 224 -10.21 17.83 1.81
C THR A 224 -9.93 18.07 0.33
N ALA A 225 -10.31 19.23 -0.20
CA ALA A 225 -10.00 19.60 -1.59
C ALA A 225 -8.48 19.54 -1.88
N SER A 226 -7.65 19.84 -0.87
CA SER A 226 -6.20 19.74 -1.01
C SER A 226 -5.73 18.29 -1.09
N ASP A 227 -6.20 17.41 -0.20
CA ASP A 227 -5.77 16.00 -0.20
C ASP A 227 -6.20 15.29 -1.47
N LEU A 228 -7.44 15.53 -1.91
CA LEU A 228 -7.98 14.97 -3.14
C LEU A 228 -7.23 15.45 -4.38
N ALA A 229 -6.90 16.75 -4.45
CA ALA A 229 -6.10 17.29 -5.54
C ALA A 229 -4.71 16.62 -5.58
N THR A 230 -4.03 16.47 -4.44
CA THR A 230 -2.77 15.74 -4.33
C THR A 230 -2.91 14.29 -4.84
N THR A 231 -3.95 13.58 -4.39
CA THR A 231 -4.24 12.21 -4.81
C THR A 231 -4.39 12.08 -6.32
N TYR A 232 -5.19 12.94 -6.95
CA TYR A 232 -5.43 12.89 -8.41
C TYR A 232 -4.24 13.33 -9.25
N THR A 233 -3.27 14.05 -8.66
CA THR A 233 -2.03 14.44 -9.34
C THR A 233 -0.86 13.49 -9.11
N SER A 234 -1.01 12.49 -8.23
CA SER A 234 0.07 11.55 -7.95
C SER A 234 0.30 10.62 -9.14
N GLU A 235 1.57 10.41 -9.50
CA GLU A 235 2.00 9.41 -10.49
C GLU A 235 2.09 8.00 -9.88
N GLY A 236 2.13 7.88 -8.55
CA GLY A 236 2.21 6.60 -7.84
C GLY A 236 0.85 5.93 -7.66
N ILE A 237 -0.25 6.67 -7.80
CA ILE A 237 -1.61 6.17 -7.62
C ILE A 237 -2.27 5.91 -8.97
N THR A 238 -2.84 4.71 -9.12
CA THR A 238 -3.54 4.24 -10.32
C THR A 238 -4.91 3.67 -9.95
N GLY A 239 -5.76 3.46 -10.97
CA GLY A 239 -7.06 2.78 -10.79
C GLY A 239 -8.19 3.68 -10.26
N LEU A 240 -7.92 4.95 -9.96
CA LEU A 240 -8.95 5.97 -9.73
C LEU A 240 -9.47 6.56 -11.05
N GLY A 241 -10.58 7.28 -10.98
CA GLY A 241 -11.11 8.14 -12.03
C GLY A 241 -12.62 8.02 -12.25
N ASN A 242 -13.30 7.05 -11.64
CA ASN A 242 -14.74 6.85 -11.79
C ASN A 242 -15.47 6.69 -10.44
N GLU A 243 -14.78 6.91 -9.33
CA GLU A 243 -15.32 6.87 -7.98
C GLU A 243 -16.21 8.06 -7.67
N ALA A 244 -17.14 7.88 -6.74
CA ALA A 244 -17.76 9.03 -6.09
C ALA A 244 -16.73 9.74 -5.21
N VAL A 245 -16.65 11.06 -5.32
CA VAL A 245 -15.77 11.89 -4.51
C VAL A 245 -16.62 12.71 -3.55
N THR A 246 -16.26 12.74 -2.26
CA THR A 246 -16.91 13.60 -1.27
C THR A 246 -15.88 14.50 -0.63
N LEU A 247 -16.02 15.81 -0.86
CA LEU A 247 -15.16 16.80 -0.22
C LEU A 247 -15.51 16.91 1.26
N SER A 248 -14.48 17.13 2.07
CA SER A 248 -14.60 17.53 3.46
C SER A 248 -13.98 18.92 3.68
N GLY A 249 -14.42 19.59 4.74
CA GLY A 249 -14.06 20.97 5.01
C GLY A 249 -15.01 21.96 4.35
N THR A 250 -14.73 23.25 4.56
CA THR A 250 -15.62 24.36 4.18
C THR A 250 -15.01 25.30 3.15
N THR A 251 -13.76 25.08 2.76
CA THR A 251 -13.04 25.92 1.81
C THR A 251 -12.31 25.07 0.78
N ALA A 252 -12.21 25.58 -0.44
CA ALA A 252 -11.42 25.00 -1.52
C ALA A 252 -10.80 26.12 -2.36
N THR A 253 -9.74 25.81 -3.10
CA THR A 253 -9.28 26.68 -4.19
C THR A 253 -9.82 26.20 -5.53
N ALA A 254 -10.03 27.12 -6.47
CA ALA A 254 -10.48 26.79 -7.81
C ALA A 254 -9.49 25.82 -8.52
N THR A 255 -8.19 26.00 -8.30
CA THR A 255 -7.14 25.09 -8.82
C THR A 255 -7.29 23.67 -8.26
N GLN A 256 -7.58 23.51 -6.97
CA GLN A 256 -7.83 22.19 -6.36
C GLN A 256 -9.05 21.52 -7.00
N LEU A 257 -10.16 22.26 -7.14
CA LEU A 257 -11.37 21.74 -7.79
C LEU A 257 -11.11 21.35 -9.25
N ASN A 258 -10.34 22.16 -9.98
CA ASN A 258 -9.96 21.85 -11.36
C ASN A 258 -9.10 20.58 -11.46
N ALA A 259 -8.17 20.36 -10.52
CA ALA A 259 -7.36 19.14 -10.46
C ALA A 259 -8.22 17.89 -10.20
N ILE A 260 -9.13 17.97 -9.21
CA ILE A 260 -10.08 16.88 -8.90
C ILE A 260 -10.94 16.55 -10.12
N ASN A 261 -11.46 17.57 -10.80
CA ASN A 261 -12.29 17.38 -11.99
C ASN A 261 -11.52 16.82 -13.18
N ALA A 262 -10.24 17.17 -13.34
CA ALA A 262 -9.41 16.60 -14.39
C ALA A 262 -9.12 15.11 -14.15
N GLY A 263 -8.99 14.71 -12.88
CA GLY A 263 -8.71 13.33 -12.48
C GLY A 263 -9.95 12.44 -12.28
N SER A 264 -11.16 13.01 -12.26
CA SER A 264 -12.39 12.26 -11.99
C SER A 264 -13.48 12.49 -13.02
N THR A 265 -14.12 11.39 -13.42
CA THR A 265 -15.37 11.37 -14.20
C THR A 265 -16.58 11.02 -13.34
N GLY A 266 -16.36 10.64 -12.08
CA GLY A 266 -17.42 10.36 -11.12
C GLY A 266 -18.03 11.63 -10.54
N THR A 267 -19.12 11.48 -9.77
CA THR A 267 -19.75 12.61 -9.10
C THR A 267 -18.86 13.15 -7.99
N VAL A 268 -18.63 14.46 -7.98
CA VAL A 268 -17.89 15.17 -6.94
C VAL A 268 -18.87 15.95 -6.06
N ASP A 269 -19.14 15.46 -4.87
CA ASP A 269 -19.97 16.16 -3.87
C ASP A 269 -19.14 17.23 -3.16
N MET A 270 -19.49 18.49 -3.38
CA MET A 270 -18.89 19.65 -2.73
C MET A 270 -19.85 20.39 -1.79
N SER A 271 -20.93 19.75 -1.36
CA SER A 271 -21.99 20.36 -0.53
C SER A 271 -21.51 20.94 0.81
N THR A 272 -20.34 20.53 1.30
CA THR A 272 -19.76 21.08 2.53
C THR A 272 -18.94 22.36 2.29
N ILE A 273 -18.57 22.66 1.05
CA ILE A 273 -17.77 23.82 0.69
C ILE A 273 -18.65 25.07 0.74
N LEU A 274 -18.15 26.11 1.41
CA LEU A 274 -18.83 27.39 1.59
C LEU A 274 -18.11 28.54 0.89
N THR A 275 -16.79 28.40 0.68
CA THR A 275 -15.98 29.41 0.01
C THR A 275 -15.02 28.78 -0.97
N VAL A 276 -14.96 29.33 -2.18
CA VAL A 276 -13.98 28.97 -3.22
C VAL A 276 -13.13 30.19 -3.56
N THR A 277 -11.82 30.05 -3.43
CA THR A 277 -10.86 31.12 -3.75
C THR A 277 -10.10 30.81 -5.03
N GLY A 278 -9.91 31.79 -5.90
CA GLY A 278 -9.06 31.61 -7.09
C GLY A 278 -9.10 32.78 -8.05
N SER A 279 -8.36 32.64 -9.16
CA SER A 279 -8.48 33.57 -10.27
C SER A 279 -9.84 33.44 -10.94
N VAL A 280 -10.33 34.50 -11.59
CA VAL A 280 -11.58 34.50 -12.35
C VAL A 280 -11.54 33.43 -13.45
N ALA A 281 -10.35 33.17 -14.02
CA ALA A 281 -10.15 32.13 -15.03
C ALA A 281 -10.29 30.72 -14.43
N ASP A 282 -9.64 30.45 -13.29
CA ASP A 282 -9.73 29.16 -12.61
C ASP A 282 -11.14 28.90 -12.09
N LEU A 283 -11.77 29.92 -11.50
CA LEU A 283 -13.16 29.86 -11.03
C LEU A 283 -14.12 29.62 -12.20
N THR A 284 -13.92 30.30 -13.32
CA THR A 284 -14.73 30.06 -14.52
C THR A 284 -14.58 28.62 -15.00
N THR A 285 -13.37 28.06 -14.98
CA THR A 285 -13.13 26.65 -15.31
C THR A 285 -13.84 25.71 -14.33
N ALA A 286 -13.66 25.94 -13.02
CA ALA A 286 -14.23 25.11 -11.96
C ALA A 286 -15.76 25.14 -11.98
N TYR A 287 -16.37 26.28 -12.30
CA TYR A 287 -17.83 26.42 -12.38
C TYR A 287 -18.38 25.97 -13.74
N ASN A 288 -17.55 25.82 -14.79
CA ASN A 288 -17.88 25.19 -16.07
C ASN A 288 -17.83 23.66 -16.05
N ALA A 289 -17.05 23.08 -15.14
CA ALA A 289 -16.92 21.65 -15.01
C ALA A 289 -18.27 20.94 -14.83
N VAL A 290 -18.43 19.78 -15.48
CA VAL A 290 -19.54 18.85 -15.23
C VAL A 290 -19.12 17.85 -14.15
N GLY A 291 -20.05 17.32 -13.36
CA GLY A 291 -19.76 16.29 -12.36
C GLY A 291 -19.77 16.76 -10.90
N PHE A 292 -19.70 18.07 -10.64
CA PHE A 292 -19.90 18.60 -9.29
C PHE A 292 -21.37 18.61 -8.89
N ALA A 293 -21.69 17.99 -7.75
CA ALA A 293 -22.97 18.06 -7.07
C ALA A 293 -22.87 19.03 -5.87
N GLY A 294 -23.99 19.71 -5.57
CA GLY A 294 -24.06 20.67 -4.46
C GLY A 294 -23.36 22.00 -4.71
N ARG A 295 -22.96 22.29 -5.96
CA ARG A 295 -22.28 23.53 -6.37
C ARG A 295 -23.26 24.71 -6.57
N ALA A 296 -22.72 25.92 -6.63
CA ALA A 296 -23.29 27.16 -7.17
C ALA A 296 -23.92 28.11 -6.16
N ASN A 297 -23.72 27.89 -4.87
CA ASN A 297 -24.14 28.79 -3.80
C ASN A 297 -22.97 29.21 -2.89
N GLU A 298 -21.74 28.79 -3.20
CA GLU A 298 -20.55 29.14 -2.43
C GLU A 298 -20.16 30.59 -2.66
N ALA A 299 -19.63 31.23 -1.62
CA ALA A 299 -18.99 32.54 -1.78
C ALA A 299 -17.70 32.38 -2.60
N LEU A 300 -17.53 33.19 -3.64
CA LEU A 300 -16.32 33.20 -4.45
C LEU A 300 -15.42 34.34 -3.99
N THR A 301 -14.14 34.07 -3.74
CA THR A 301 -13.14 35.12 -3.46
C THR A 301 -12.14 35.18 -4.59
N LEU A 302 -12.09 36.31 -5.29
CA LEU A 302 -11.14 36.52 -6.36
C LEU A 302 -9.73 36.76 -5.82
N THR A 303 -8.73 36.37 -6.60
CA THR A 303 -7.32 36.69 -6.34
C THR A 303 -6.72 37.61 -7.39
N ASP A 304 -7.42 37.86 -8.50
CA ASP A 304 -6.93 38.74 -9.56
C ASP A 304 -6.86 40.19 -9.08
N THR A 305 -5.85 40.91 -9.56
CA THR A 305 -5.74 42.36 -9.41
C THR A 305 -6.33 43.11 -10.61
N SER A 306 -6.39 42.47 -11.77
CA SER A 306 -7.00 43.02 -12.98
C SER A 306 -7.94 42.02 -13.62
N VAL A 307 -9.18 42.43 -13.91
CA VAL A 307 -10.23 41.56 -14.44
C VAL A 307 -10.94 42.23 -15.60
N ALA A 308 -11.30 41.44 -16.62
CA ALA A 308 -12.23 41.87 -17.65
C ALA A 308 -13.68 41.76 -17.12
N ALA A 309 -14.42 42.86 -17.17
CA ALA A 309 -15.81 42.93 -16.70
C ALA A 309 -16.72 41.90 -17.38
N SER A 310 -16.47 41.58 -18.65
CA SER A 310 -17.20 40.52 -19.37
C SER A 310 -17.01 39.14 -18.74
N THR A 311 -15.78 38.81 -18.34
CA THR A 311 -15.46 37.53 -17.70
C THR A 311 -16.05 37.46 -16.30
N LEU A 312 -15.97 38.56 -15.54
CA LEU A 312 -16.55 38.65 -14.21
C LEU A 312 -18.08 38.50 -14.24
N ASN A 313 -18.75 39.22 -15.14
CA ASN A 313 -20.20 39.09 -15.33
C ASN A 313 -20.58 37.68 -15.79
N SER A 314 -19.77 37.06 -16.65
CA SER A 314 -20.00 35.68 -17.04
C SER A 314 -19.90 34.74 -15.85
N LEU A 315 -18.94 34.91 -14.95
CA LEU A 315 -18.83 34.10 -13.73
C LEU A 315 -20.02 34.32 -12.79
N ASP A 316 -20.46 35.58 -12.63
CA ASP A 316 -21.63 35.96 -11.83
C ASP A 316 -22.90 35.23 -12.26
N THR A 317 -23.12 35.05 -13.57
CA THR A 317 -24.28 34.27 -14.06
C THR A 317 -24.24 32.77 -13.74
N ARG A 318 -23.12 32.24 -13.25
CA ARG A 318 -22.91 30.81 -12.99
C ARG A 318 -23.02 30.43 -11.52
N THR A 319 -23.14 31.42 -10.65
CA THR A 319 -23.24 31.22 -9.21
C THR A 319 -24.36 32.09 -8.66
N THR A 320 -24.98 31.61 -7.59
CA THR A 320 -25.88 32.38 -6.73
C THR A 320 -25.17 32.88 -5.48
N GLY A 321 -23.96 32.40 -5.22
CA GLY A 321 -23.12 32.87 -4.13
C GLY A 321 -22.44 34.20 -4.45
N ALA A 322 -22.14 34.97 -3.41
CA ALA A 322 -21.51 36.29 -3.58
C ALA A 322 -20.08 36.16 -4.11
N ILE A 323 -19.73 36.96 -5.12
CA ILE A 323 -18.38 37.13 -5.64
C ILE A 323 -17.74 38.32 -4.94
N ASN A 324 -16.74 38.05 -4.10
CA ASN A 324 -15.87 39.05 -3.52
C ASN A 324 -14.73 39.39 -4.48
N ALA A 325 -14.84 40.56 -5.12
CA ALA A 325 -13.88 41.14 -6.03
C ALA A 325 -12.97 42.19 -5.37
N SER A 326 -12.82 42.18 -4.03
CA SER A 326 -12.00 43.17 -3.30
C SER A 326 -10.52 43.18 -3.69
N SER A 327 -10.01 42.10 -4.30
CA SER A 327 -8.64 42.03 -4.82
C SER A 327 -8.47 42.83 -6.13
N VAL A 328 -9.56 43.09 -6.84
CA VAL A 328 -9.55 43.68 -8.18
C VAL A 328 -9.27 45.18 -8.06
N SER A 329 -8.05 45.59 -8.34
CA SER A 329 -7.66 47.00 -8.41
C SER A 329 -7.99 47.64 -9.77
N THR A 330 -8.16 46.84 -10.83
CA THR A 330 -8.43 47.32 -12.18
C THR A 330 -9.51 46.50 -12.85
N LEU A 331 -10.58 47.14 -13.31
CA LEU A 331 -11.68 46.54 -14.05
C LEU A 331 -11.68 47.09 -15.48
N THR A 332 -11.59 46.19 -16.46
CA THR A 332 -11.47 46.57 -17.89
C THR A 332 -12.70 46.14 -18.68
N GLY A 333 -13.11 46.91 -19.69
CA GLY A 333 -14.21 46.53 -20.58
C GLY A 333 -14.88 47.70 -21.27
N THR A 334 -16.03 47.46 -21.93
CA THR A 334 -16.87 48.55 -22.41
C THR A 334 -17.69 49.14 -21.25
N ALA A 335 -18.05 50.43 -21.29
CA ALA A 335 -18.78 51.11 -20.24
C ALA A 335 -20.09 50.40 -19.86
N ALA A 336 -20.81 49.87 -20.84
CA ALA A 336 -22.03 49.10 -20.59
C ALA A 336 -21.78 47.80 -19.79
N VAL A 337 -20.72 47.06 -20.14
CA VAL A 337 -20.37 45.79 -19.46
C VAL A 337 -19.80 46.06 -18.07
N VAL A 338 -18.98 47.09 -17.91
CA VAL A 338 -18.47 47.52 -16.59
C VAL A 338 -19.61 47.96 -15.69
N ALA A 339 -20.54 48.78 -16.19
CA ALA A 339 -21.71 49.22 -15.43
C ALA A 339 -22.57 48.02 -14.97
N ALA A 340 -22.70 46.97 -15.79
CA ALA A 340 -23.38 45.75 -15.41
C ALA A 340 -22.68 45.02 -14.24
N SER A 341 -21.34 45.04 -14.17
CA SER A 341 -20.60 44.46 -13.03
C SER A 341 -20.90 45.21 -11.73
N TYR A 342 -20.90 46.54 -11.76
CA TYR A 342 -21.22 47.37 -10.59
C TYR A 342 -22.69 47.28 -10.16
N ALA A 343 -23.60 47.03 -11.11
CA ALA A 343 -25.03 46.89 -10.83
C ALA A 343 -25.42 45.49 -10.33
N SER A 344 -24.55 44.48 -10.45
CA SER A 344 -24.85 43.13 -10.00
C SER A 344 -24.95 43.07 -8.47
N SER A 345 -26.00 42.40 -7.96
CA SER A 345 -26.11 42.08 -6.54
C SER A 345 -25.23 40.89 -6.10
N GLY A 346 -24.75 40.10 -7.06
CA GLY A 346 -23.85 38.97 -6.81
C GLY A 346 -22.40 39.40 -6.66
N ILE A 347 -21.99 40.53 -7.25
CA ILE A 347 -20.62 41.04 -7.18
C ILE A 347 -20.47 42.07 -6.06
N THR A 348 -19.44 41.90 -5.23
CA THR A 348 -19.10 42.77 -4.10
C THR A 348 -17.64 43.19 -4.17
N GLY A 349 -17.25 44.28 -3.49
CA GLY A 349 -15.84 44.67 -3.34
C GLY A 349 -15.22 45.47 -4.50
N LEU A 350 -15.95 45.77 -5.58
CA LEU A 350 -15.45 46.58 -6.72
C LEU A 350 -15.34 48.10 -6.46
N GLY A 351 -15.86 48.60 -5.35
CA GLY A 351 -16.14 50.04 -5.17
C GLY A 351 -14.93 50.98 -5.26
N ALA A 352 -13.71 50.47 -5.18
CA ALA A 352 -12.47 51.25 -5.31
C ALA A 352 -11.62 50.86 -6.54
N SER A 353 -12.10 49.93 -7.37
CA SER A 353 -11.39 49.49 -8.57
C SER A 353 -11.30 50.63 -9.58
N ALA A 354 -10.10 50.89 -10.11
CA ALA A 354 -9.93 51.75 -11.28
C ALA A 354 -10.59 51.09 -12.49
N VAL A 355 -11.18 51.89 -13.37
CA VAL A 355 -11.90 51.43 -14.56
C VAL A 355 -11.12 51.86 -15.80
N THR A 356 -10.82 50.92 -16.70
CA THR A 356 -10.25 51.21 -18.03
C THR A 356 -11.25 50.81 -19.10
N LEU A 357 -11.73 51.80 -19.84
CA LEU A 357 -12.73 51.61 -20.89
C LEU A 357 -12.08 51.30 -22.25
N SER A 358 -12.80 50.54 -23.05
CA SER A 358 -12.38 50.12 -24.40
C SER A 358 -13.30 50.65 -25.50
N ASP A 359 -14.31 51.45 -25.11
CA ASP A 359 -15.24 52.07 -26.04
C ASP A 359 -14.50 53.06 -26.94
N THR A 360 -14.84 53.07 -28.23
CA THR A 360 -14.32 54.08 -29.17
C THR A 360 -15.15 55.37 -29.13
N THR A 361 -16.35 55.32 -28.56
CA THR A 361 -17.27 56.45 -28.37
C THR A 361 -18.04 56.28 -27.07
N LEU A 362 -18.04 57.30 -26.21
CA LEU A 362 -18.71 57.27 -24.91
C LEU A 362 -19.74 58.38 -24.77
N ALA A 363 -20.91 58.02 -24.24
CA ALA A 363 -21.89 59.00 -23.80
C ALA A 363 -21.49 59.53 -22.41
N ALA A 364 -21.57 60.85 -22.21
CA ALA A 364 -21.30 61.46 -20.91
C ALA A 364 -22.18 60.88 -19.79
N THR A 365 -23.41 60.46 -20.11
CA THR A 365 -24.30 59.77 -19.17
C THR A 365 -23.77 58.43 -18.68
N SER A 366 -23.06 57.68 -19.55
CA SER A 366 -22.44 56.40 -19.17
C SER A 366 -21.25 56.62 -18.25
N LEU A 367 -20.44 57.65 -18.51
CA LEU A 367 -19.33 58.03 -17.64
C LEU A 367 -19.81 58.51 -16.27
N ASN A 368 -20.82 59.38 -16.23
CA ASN A 368 -21.39 59.85 -14.96
C ASN A 368 -21.99 58.69 -14.13
N ALA A 369 -22.64 57.72 -14.78
CA ALA A 369 -23.17 56.55 -14.08
C ALA A 369 -22.04 55.70 -13.45
N LEU A 370 -20.94 55.49 -14.18
CA LEU A 370 -19.76 54.79 -13.65
C LEU A 370 -19.10 55.59 -12.51
N ASP A 371 -18.95 56.91 -12.65
CA ASP A 371 -18.39 57.79 -11.63
C ASP A 371 -19.17 57.75 -10.32
N THR A 372 -20.50 57.55 -10.38
CA THR A 372 -21.31 57.33 -9.17
C THR A 372 -21.16 55.94 -8.56
N ALA A 373 -20.74 54.94 -9.33
CA ALA A 373 -20.67 53.54 -8.92
C ALA A 373 -19.27 53.13 -8.41
N THR A 374 -18.22 53.86 -8.78
CA THR A 374 -16.85 53.62 -8.31
C THR A 374 -16.23 54.86 -7.69
N THR A 375 -15.34 54.65 -6.73
CA THR A 375 -14.43 55.66 -6.20
C THR A 375 -13.04 55.60 -6.84
N GLY A 376 -12.81 54.60 -7.71
CA GLY A 376 -11.59 54.45 -8.50
C GLY A 376 -11.56 55.39 -9.70
N ALA A 377 -10.36 55.67 -10.22
CA ALA A 377 -10.21 56.50 -11.42
C ALA A 377 -10.82 55.82 -12.66
N ILE A 378 -11.45 56.60 -13.54
CA ILE A 378 -11.99 56.13 -14.82
C ILE A 378 -11.08 56.66 -15.95
N ASP A 379 -10.43 55.74 -16.65
CA ASP A 379 -9.69 55.96 -17.90
C ASP A 379 -10.61 55.61 -19.07
N ALA A 380 -10.99 56.62 -19.85
CA ALA A 380 -12.12 56.61 -20.79
C ALA A 380 -11.71 56.89 -22.23
#